data_AF-A0A7R9ZCD6-F1
#
_entry.id   AF-A0A7R9ZCD6-F1
#
_cell.length_a   1.000
_cell.length_b   1.000
_cell.length_c   1.000
_cell.angle_alpha   90.00
_cell.angle_beta   90.00
_cell.angle_gamma   90.00
#
_symmetry.space_group_name_H-M   'P 1'
#
loop_
_entity.id
_entity.type
_entity.pdbx_description
1 polymer ?
#
loop_
_entity_poly.entity_id
_entity_poly.type
_entity_poly.pdbx_seq_one_letter_code
_entity_poly.pdbx_strand_id
1 'polypeptide(L)'
;PAYPTPYALLQTVAKGLPTVTKELAQKWLEEALKRDPLNQAARTRHLSYLCKKWHGSHEEMYNFARATLEECPPGSSLKTIIFQAFYEHHLFLTAFEQNPRVK
;
A
#
# COMPACT_ATOMS: atom_id res chain seq x y z
N PRO A 1 18.20 11.40 5.68
CA PRO A 1 18.81 10.43 4.73
C PRO A 1 18.41 10.73 3.27
N ALA A 2 19.32 10.56 2.30
CA ALA A 2 19.05 10.83 0.88
C ALA A 2 18.36 9.66 0.14
N TYR A 3 18.59 8.42 0.59
CA TYR A 3 18.03 7.23 -0.06
C TYR A 3 16.55 7.02 0.31
N PRO A 4 15.69 6.58 -0.64
CA PRO A 4 14.28 6.29 -0.40
C PRO A 4 14.06 5.00 0.40
N THR A 5 15.02 4.06 0.37
CA THR A 5 14.92 2.71 0.95
C THR A 5 14.47 2.66 2.41
N PRO A 6 15.00 3.50 3.33
CA PRO A 6 14.55 3.49 4.73
C PRO A 6 13.06 3.83 4.86
N TYR A 7 12.56 4.81 4.10
CA TYR A 7 11.16 5.21 4.13
C TYR A 7 10.24 4.14 3.52
N ALA A 8 10.70 3.47 2.47
CA ALA A 8 10.01 2.30 1.94
C ALA A 8 9.96 1.15 2.97
N LEU A 9 10.99 0.94 3.78
CA LEU A 9 10.98 -0.07 4.85
C LEU A 9 10.07 0.33 6.01
N LEU A 10 10.02 1.62 6.36
CA LEU A 10 9.10 2.14 7.37
C LEU A 10 7.63 1.88 7.04
N GLN A 11 7.24 1.74 5.77
CA GLN A 11 5.89 1.28 5.39
C GLN A 11 5.60 -0.16 5.87
N THR A 12 6.61 -1.04 5.87
CA THR A 12 6.45 -2.40 6.40
C THR A 12 6.33 -2.37 7.92
N VAL A 13 7.09 -1.50 8.57
CA VAL A 13 7.00 -1.25 10.01
C VAL A 13 5.62 -0.72 10.40
N ALA A 14 5.09 0.26 9.64
CA ALA A 14 3.75 0.81 9.84
C ALA A 14 2.67 -0.27 9.83
N LYS A 15 2.76 -1.21 8.89
CA LYS A 15 1.83 -2.34 8.79
C LYS A 15 1.86 -3.23 10.04
N GLY A 16 3.06 -3.51 10.56
CA GLY A 16 3.24 -4.42 11.70
C GLY A 16 3.06 -3.78 13.09
N LEU A 17 3.07 -2.44 13.19
CA LEU A 17 2.97 -1.73 14.46
C LEU A 17 1.65 -0.95 14.54
N PRO A 18 0.68 -1.39 15.38
CA PRO A 18 -0.62 -0.72 15.49
C PRO A 18 -0.56 0.69 16.11
N THR A 19 0.57 1.06 16.70
CA THR A 19 0.81 2.43 17.21
C THR A 19 1.16 3.43 16.11
N VAL A 20 1.46 2.98 14.89
CA VAL A 20 1.74 3.86 13.76
C VAL A 20 0.43 4.35 13.15
N THR A 21 0.19 5.65 13.25
CA THR A 21 -1.02 6.27 12.70
C THR A 21 -0.96 6.36 11.18
N LYS A 22 -2.15 6.53 10.55
CA LYS A 22 -2.26 6.72 9.09
C LYS A 22 -1.47 7.93 8.62
N GLU A 23 -1.49 9.01 9.39
CA GLU A 23 -0.76 10.25 9.08
C GLU A 23 0.75 10.04 9.08
N LEU A 24 1.28 9.24 10.02
CA LEU A 24 2.70 8.94 10.07
C LEU A 24 3.12 8.01 8.91
N ALA A 25 2.31 7.00 8.60
CA ALA A 25 2.53 6.13 7.45
C ALA A 25 2.53 6.93 6.13
N GLN A 26 1.59 7.86 5.98
CA GLN A 26 1.51 8.76 4.84
C GLN A 26 2.74 9.67 4.72
N LYS A 27 3.18 10.30 5.82
CA LYS A 27 4.41 11.11 5.84
C LYS A 27 5.65 10.32 5.41
N TRP A 28 5.77 9.06 5.83
CA TRP A 28 6.86 8.21 5.40
C TRP A 28 6.77 7.85 3.90
N LEU A 29 5.57 7.69 3.35
CA LEU A 29 5.41 7.48 1.92
C LEU A 29 5.87 8.73 1.15
N GLU A 30 5.42 9.91 1.57
CA GLU A 30 5.80 11.19 0.97
C GLU A 30 7.31 11.39 0.97
N GLU A 31 7.99 11.06 2.07
CA GLU A 31 9.45 11.13 2.14
C GLU A 31 10.12 10.14 1.17
N ALA A 32 9.57 8.93 0.96
CA ALA A 32 10.07 8.02 -0.05
C ALA A 32 9.89 8.60 -1.47
N LEU A 33 8.70 9.11 -1.78
CA LEU A 33 8.35 9.63 -3.11
C LEU A 33 9.05 10.94 -3.45
N LYS A 34 9.36 11.77 -2.45
CA LYS A 34 10.20 12.96 -2.62
C LYS A 34 11.61 12.63 -3.13
N ARG A 35 12.14 11.45 -2.79
CA ARG A 35 13.49 10.99 -3.16
C ARG A 35 13.50 10.15 -4.43
N ASP A 36 12.45 9.36 -4.60
CA ASP A 36 12.22 8.52 -5.78
C ASP A 36 10.72 8.52 -6.10
N PRO A 37 10.26 9.42 -6.98
CA PRO A 37 8.84 9.55 -7.33
C PRO A 37 8.24 8.29 -7.92
N LEU A 38 9.05 7.37 -8.45
CA LEU A 38 8.59 6.12 -9.05
C LEU A 38 8.86 4.90 -8.15
N ASN A 39 9.09 5.11 -6.85
CA ASN A 39 9.43 4.03 -5.94
C ASN A 39 8.29 3.01 -5.79
N GLN A 40 8.42 1.87 -6.46
CA GLN A 40 7.43 0.80 -6.44
C GLN A 40 7.31 0.14 -5.07
N ALA A 41 8.44 -0.07 -4.38
CA ALA A 41 8.45 -0.73 -3.07
C ALA A 41 7.68 0.09 -2.03
N ALA A 42 7.87 1.41 -1.99
CA ALA A 42 7.16 2.28 -1.06
C ALA A 42 5.64 2.23 -1.29
N ARG A 43 5.19 2.40 -2.55
CA ARG A 43 3.76 2.39 -2.88
C ARG A 43 3.09 1.05 -2.63
N THR A 44 3.72 -0.06 -3.04
CA THR A 44 3.15 -1.40 -2.84
C THR A 44 3.04 -1.76 -1.35
N ARG A 45 4.03 -1.36 -0.54
CA ARG A 45 3.97 -1.55 0.92
C ARG A 45 2.91 -0.67 1.58
N HIS A 46 2.76 0.57 1.12
CA HIS A 46 1.70 1.46 1.60
C HIS A 46 0.30 0.95 1.20
N LEU A 47 0.14 0.42 -0.02
CA LEU A 47 -1.10 -0.24 -0.44
C LEU A 47 -1.46 -1.40 0.49
N SER A 48 -0.48 -2.25 0.85
CA SER A 48 -0.71 -3.33 1.82
C SER A 48 -1.09 -2.78 3.20
N TYR A 49 -0.54 -1.65 3.65
CA TYR A 49 -0.94 -0.99 4.90
C TYR A 49 -2.42 -0.57 4.89
N LEU A 50 -2.90 -0.04 3.76
CA LEU A 50 -4.29 0.39 3.55
C LEU A 50 -5.29 -0.75 3.35
N CYS A 51 -4.86 -2.01 3.20
CA CYS A 51 -5.77 -3.14 3.05
C CYS A 51 -6.67 -3.33 4.28
N LYS A 52 -7.90 -3.79 4.07
CA LYS A 52 -8.91 -4.04 5.12
C LYS A 52 -8.46 -4.96 6.26
N LYS A 53 -7.59 -5.94 5.97
CA LYS A 53 -7.02 -6.84 6.99
C LYS A 53 -5.92 -6.21 7.87
N TRP A 54 -5.51 -4.99 7.55
CA TRP A 54 -4.51 -4.24 8.30
C TRP A 54 -5.17 -2.99 8.89
N HIS A 55 -4.85 -1.80 8.40
CA HIS A 55 -5.27 -0.53 9.04
C HIS A 55 -6.29 0.27 8.25
N GLY A 56 -6.64 -0.17 7.04
CA GLY A 56 -7.51 0.59 6.14
C GLY A 56 -8.78 -0.15 5.74
N SER A 57 -9.24 0.12 4.52
CA SER A 57 -10.47 -0.41 3.93
C SER A 57 -10.24 -0.70 2.45
N HIS A 58 -11.14 -1.47 1.83
CA HIS A 58 -11.05 -1.70 0.38
C HIS A 58 -11.17 -0.39 -0.40
N GLU A 59 -12.01 0.54 0.05
CA GLU A 59 -12.17 1.85 -0.56
C GLU A 59 -10.86 2.65 -0.52
N GLU A 60 -10.23 2.80 0.65
CA GLU A 60 -8.96 3.51 0.79
C GLU A 60 -7.85 2.89 -0.08
N MET A 61 -7.76 1.55 -0.08
CA MET A 61 -6.79 0.82 -0.90
C MET A 61 -7.00 1.06 -2.40
N TYR A 62 -8.24 0.99 -2.89
CA TYR A 62 -8.52 1.22 -4.31
C TYR A 62 -8.36 2.68 -4.71
N ASN A 63 -8.75 3.64 -3.86
CA ASN A 63 -8.55 5.06 -4.12
C ASN A 63 -7.05 5.37 -4.26
N PHE A 64 -6.22 4.84 -3.36
CA PHE A 64 -4.77 4.96 -3.46
C PHE A 64 -4.19 4.33 -4.74
N ALA A 65 -4.65 3.14 -5.11
CA ALA A 65 -4.19 2.45 -6.32
C ALA A 65 -4.58 3.20 -7.60
N ARG A 66 -5.79 3.78 -7.66
CA ARG A 66 -6.27 4.59 -8.79
C ARG A 66 -5.48 5.89 -8.91
N ALA A 67 -5.30 6.62 -7.81
CA ALA A 67 -4.49 7.84 -7.80
C ALA A 67 -3.06 7.56 -8.27
N THR A 68 -2.45 6.47 -7.77
CA THR A 68 -1.12 6.06 -8.26
C THR A 68 -1.14 5.78 -9.76
N LEU A 69 -2.15 5.07 -10.28
CA LEU A 69 -2.25 4.72 -11.69
C LEU A 69 -2.32 5.97 -12.59
N GLU A 70 -3.03 7.00 -12.14
CA GLU A 70 -3.17 8.30 -12.83
C GLU A 70 -1.86 9.09 -12.86
N GLU A 71 -1.08 9.06 -11.79
CA GLU A 71 0.23 9.73 -11.69
C GLU A 71 1.34 9.04 -12.51
N CYS A 72 1.16 7.76 -12.87
CA CYS A 72 2.23 6.96 -13.43
C CYS A 72 2.50 7.27 -14.92
N PRO A 73 3.78 7.48 -15.31
CA PRO A 73 4.16 7.62 -16.71
C PRO A 73 3.69 6.42 -17.57
N PRO A 74 3.39 6.65 -18.87
CA PRO A 74 3.16 5.57 -19.82
C PRO A 74 4.29 4.53 -19.80
N GLY A 75 3.94 3.24 -19.83
CA GLY A 75 4.92 2.15 -19.78
C GLY A 75 5.51 1.83 -18.40
N SER A 76 5.15 2.59 -17.35
CA SER A 76 5.64 2.32 -15.99
C SER A 76 5.10 0.99 -15.43
N SER A 77 5.98 0.19 -14.81
CA SER A 77 5.61 -1.01 -14.06
C SER A 77 4.72 -0.69 -12.85
N LEU A 78 4.72 0.55 -12.35
CA LEU A 78 3.88 0.97 -11.23
C LEU A 78 2.39 0.78 -11.50
N LYS A 79 1.97 0.78 -12.77
CA LYS A 79 0.58 0.53 -13.14
C LYS A 79 0.07 -0.83 -12.65
N THR A 80 0.97 -1.78 -12.31
CA THR A 80 0.56 -3.06 -11.72
C THR A 80 -0.04 -2.93 -10.32
N ILE A 81 0.06 -1.77 -9.67
CA ILE A 81 -0.48 -1.53 -8.32
C ILE A 81 -1.99 -1.79 -8.24
N ILE A 82 -2.74 -1.54 -9.31
CA ILE A 82 -4.18 -1.82 -9.34
C ILE A 82 -4.47 -3.32 -9.32
N PHE A 83 -3.67 -4.13 -10.03
CA PHE A 83 -3.76 -5.59 -9.97
C PHE A 83 -3.41 -6.10 -8.57
N GLN A 84 -2.43 -5.46 -7.91
CA GLN A 84 -2.11 -5.78 -6.53
C GLN A 84 -3.28 -5.47 -5.57
N ALA A 85 -3.99 -4.37 -5.78
CA ALA A 85 -5.22 -4.06 -5.03
C ALA A 85 -6.29 -5.15 -5.20
N PHE A 86 -6.54 -5.57 -6.45
CA PHE A 86 -7.47 -6.67 -6.74
C PHE A 86 -7.03 -7.98 -6.09
N TYR A 87 -5.75 -8.33 -6.17
CA TYR A 87 -5.21 -9.52 -5.56
C TYR A 87 -5.37 -9.51 -4.03
N GLU A 88 -5.05 -8.39 -3.37
CA GLU A 88 -5.22 -8.24 -1.92
C GLU A 88 -6.68 -8.33 -1.47
N HIS A 89 -7.61 -7.78 -2.27
CA HIS A 89 -9.04 -7.92 -2.02
C HIS A 89 -9.50 -9.37 -2.17
N HIS A 90 -9.08 -10.05 -3.24
CA HIS A 90 -9.39 -11.47 -3.43
C HIS A 90 -8.86 -12.34 -2.29
N LEU A 91 -7.62 -12.08 -1.82
CA LEU A 91 -7.07 -12.73 -0.63
C LEU A 91 -7.93 -12.47 0.62
N PHE A 92 -8.47 -11.27 0.78
CA PHE A 92 -9.37 -10.98 1.91
C PHE A 92 -10.65 -11.82 1.83
N LEU A 93 -11.30 -11.83 0.66
CA LEU A 93 -12.54 -12.59 0.45
C LEU A 93 -12.36 -14.07 0.77
N THR A 94 -11.31 -14.68 0.20
CA THR A 94 -11.01 -16.10 0.38
C THR A 94 -10.59 -16.44 1.81
N ALA A 95 -9.87 -15.55 2.50
CA ALA A 95 -9.36 -15.81 3.85
C ALA A 95 -10.37 -15.54 4.97
N PHE A 96 -11.25 -14.54 4.82
CA PHE A 96 -12.12 -14.06 5.89
C PHE A 96 -13.62 -14.18 5.61
N GLU A 97 -14.08 -13.88 4.40
CA GLU A 97 -15.53 -13.83 4.12
C GLU A 97 -16.10 -15.18 3.67
N GLN A 98 -15.33 -15.89 2.84
CA GLN A 98 -15.70 -17.20 2.27
C GLN A 98 -15.10 -18.37 3.05
N ASN A 99 -14.25 -18.11 4.04
CA ASN A 99 -13.58 -19.15 4.81
C ASN A 99 -14.50 -19.69 5.92
N PRO A 100 -14.93 -20.95 5.87
CA PRO A 100 -15.81 -21.52 6.90
C PRO A 100 -15.12 -21.69 8.26
N ARG A 101 -13.79 -21.55 8.34
CA ARG A 101 -13.03 -21.67 9.60
C ARG A 101 -12.95 -20.37 10.41
N VAL A 102 -13.36 -19.25 9.83
CA VAL A 102 -13.26 -17.91 10.46
C VAL A 102 -14.65 -17.39 10.90
N LYS A 103 -15.73 -18.11 10.55
CA LYS A 103 -17.10 -17.83 11.02
C LYS A 103 -17.42 -18.53 12.33
#